data_AF-A0A7S0Q6J1-F1
#
_entry.id   AF-A0A7S0Q6J1-F1
#
_cell.length_a   1.000
_cell.length_b   1.000
_cell.length_c   1.000
_cell.angle_alpha   90.00
_cell.angle_beta   90.00
_cell.angle_gamma   90.00
#
_symmetry.space_group_name_H-M   'P 1'
#
loop_
_entity.id
_entity.type
_entity.pdbx_description
1 polymer ?
#
loop_
_entity_poly.entity_id
_entity_poly.type
_entity_poly.pdbx_seq_one_letter_code
_entity_poly.pdbx_strand_id
1 'polypeptide(L)'
;GGGGPPSVVPLRRVFSRNFVIANYNSQEAVDTDDGSSHLLVRDNVLAYGDNGLKAVFGGHHLVHSGNMYLFVGTCYDFVHFKGYTSRFVNNSCVFRTSYSGSSEGVCALDPLFGHAVQANTLFGPRPGEKGCGEPVARWPKPGWLMAQAEALLAQGT
;
A
#
# COMPACT_ATOMS: atom_id res chain seq x y z
N GLY A 1 3.03 33.30 9.34
CA GLY A 1 4.39 32.87 8.96
C GLY A 1 4.34 32.35 7.55
N GLY A 2 5.25 32.80 6.68
CA GLY A 2 5.17 32.62 5.23
C GLY A 2 5.17 31.16 4.77
N GLY A 3 4.14 30.77 4.04
CA GLY A 3 4.05 29.50 3.33
C GLY A 3 4.13 29.76 1.83
N GLY A 4 5.33 30.03 1.33
CA GLY A 4 5.58 29.91 -0.11
C GLY A 4 5.58 28.44 -0.51
N PRO A 5 5.26 28.10 -1.77
CA PRO A 5 5.44 26.74 -2.26
C PRO A 5 6.89 26.29 -2.03
N PRO A 6 7.14 24.99 -1.78
CA PRO A 6 8.48 24.49 -1.51
C PRO A 6 9.44 24.93 -2.62
N SER A 7 10.58 25.50 -2.24
CA SER A 7 11.59 26.00 -3.18
C SER A 7 12.37 24.87 -3.87
N VAL A 8 12.26 23.64 -3.34
CA VAL A 8 12.85 22.42 -3.90
C VAL A 8 11.82 21.31 -3.85
N VAL A 9 11.50 20.73 -5.01
CA VAL A 9 10.62 19.56 -5.14
C VAL A 9 11.48 18.36 -5.55
N PRO A 10 11.62 17.33 -4.69
CA PRO A 10 12.38 16.14 -5.04
C PRO A 10 11.81 15.42 -6.27
N LEU A 11 12.71 14.92 -7.14
CA LEU A 11 12.29 14.03 -8.21
C LEU A 11 11.68 12.75 -7.63
N ARG A 12 10.65 12.22 -8.31
CA ARG A 12 10.03 10.95 -7.92
C ARG A 12 11.06 9.83 -7.89
N ARG A 13 11.19 9.17 -6.74
CA ARG A 13 11.99 7.95 -6.55
C ARG A 13 11.10 6.73 -6.83
N VAL A 14 11.66 5.69 -7.46
CA VAL A 14 10.93 4.48 -7.81
C VAL A 14 11.58 3.28 -7.13
N PHE A 15 10.80 2.53 -6.35
CA PHE A 15 11.18 1.26 -5.75
C PHE A 15 10.35 0.16 -6.41
N SER A 16 10.97 -0.69 -7.24
CA SER A 16 10.23 -1.65 -8.05
C SER A 16 10.94 -2.96 -8.33
N ARG A 17 10.15 -4.03 -8.52
CA ARG A 17 10.61 -5.38 -8.88
C ARG A 17 11.53 -6.03 -7.85
N ASN A 18 11.21 -5.83 -6.57
CA ASN A 18 11.91 -6.48 -5.46
C ASN A 18 11.03 -7.57 -4.85
N PHE A 19 11.67 -8.60 -4.30
CA PHE A 19 11.05 -9.47 -3.31
C PHE A 19 11.58 -9.09 -1.93
N VAL A 20 10.71 -8.52 -1.08
CA VAL A 20 11.06 -8.05 0.26
C VAL A 20 10.33 -8.89 1.30
N ILE A 21 11.06 -9.31 2.33
CA ILE A 21 10.53 -10.02 3.49
C ILE A 21 10.76 -9.12 4.71
N ALA A 22 9.68 -8.55 5.25
CA ALA A 22 9.73 -7.72 6.44
C ALA A 22 9.75 -8.62 7.69
N ASN A 23 10.89 -8.70 8.37
CA ASN A 23 11.08 -9.55 9.55
C ASN A 23 11.00 -8.74 10.86
N TYR A 24 11.07 -9.42 12.02
CA TYR A 24 11.19 -8.78 13.35
C TYR A 24 10.22 -7.63 13.66
N ASN A 25 8.91 -7.90 13.67
CA ASN A 25 7.89 -6.92 14.08
C ASN A 25 7.95 -5.61 13.26
N SER A 26 8.33 -5.73 11.99
CA SER A 26 8.28 -4.61 11.05
C SER A 26 6.85 -4.10 10.92
N GLN A 27 6.72 -2.78 10.97
CA GLN A 27 5.44 -2.11 10.75
C GLN A 27 5.04 -2.31 9.27
N GLU A 28 5.83 -1.84 8.30
CA GLU A 28 5.64 -2.07 6.86
C GLU A 28 6.88 -2.73 6.24
N ALA A 29 6.72 -3.32 5.06
CA ALA A 29 7.86 -3.75 4.23
C ALA A 29 8.64 -2.57 3.62
N VAL A 30 7.98 -1.42 3.47
CA VAL A 30 8.58 -0.16 3.03
C VAL A 30 8.04 0.94 3.94
N ASP A 31 8.79 1.25 5.00
CA ASP A 31 8.48 2.34 5.92
C ASP A 31 8.94 3.69 5.34
N THR A 32 8.14 4.71 5.57
CA THR A 32 8.21 6.01 4.89
C THR A 32 8.11 7.21 5.82
N ASP A 33 8.18 6.99 7.14
CA ASP A 33 7.93 7.91 8.26
C ASP A 33 8.45 9.36 8.07
N ASP A 34 9.70 9.54 7.62
CA ASP A 34 10.37 10.84 7.62
C ASP A 34 10.90 11.32 6.25
N GLY A 35 10.54 10.67 5.13
CA GLY A 35 11.27 10.88 3.87
C GLY A 35 10.56 10.58 2.55
N SER A 36 9.24 10.41 2.56
CA SER A 36 8.49 9.85 1.42
C SER A 36 7.81 10.86 0.50
N SER A 37 8.33 12.09 0.47
CA SER A 37 7.97 13.01 -0.59
C SER A 37 8.36 12.42 -1.95
N HIS A 38 7.36 12.04 -2.74
CA HIS A 38 7.47 11.52 -4.11
C HIS A 38 8.09 10.11 -4.24
N LEU A 39 7.71 9.15 -3.40
CA LEU A 39 8.09 7.74 -3.59
C LEU A 39 7.00 6.96 -4.36
N LEU A 40 7.41 6.19 -5.36
CA LEU A 40 6.57 5.24 -6.10
C LEU A 40 7.06 3.81 -5.84
N VAL A 41 6.29 3.06 -5.07
CA VAL A 41 6.52 1.64 -4.78
C VAL A 41 5.67 0.83 -5.76
N ARG A 42 6.28 0.14 -6.72
CA ARG A 42 5.52 -0.58 -7.74
C ARG A 42 6.08 -1.93 -8.16
N ASP A 43 5.20 -2.85 -8.53
CA ASP A 43 5.59 -4.17 -9.05
C ASP A 43 6.53 -4.95 -8.12
N ASN A 44 6.39 -4.80 -6.80
CA ASN A 44 7.15 -5.57 -5.82
C ASN A 44 6.32 -6.69 -5.23
N VAL A 45 6.98 -7.75 -4.76
CA VAL A 45 6.40 -8.72 -3.84
C VAL A 45 6.86 -8.36 -2.44
N LEU A 46 5.92 -7.98 -1.57
CA LEU A 46 6.18 -7.47 -0.22
C LEU A 46 5.53 -8.40 0.79
N ALA A 47 6.34 -9.23 1.45
CA ALA A 47 5.86 -10.24 2.37
C ALA A 47 6.08 -9.81 3.83
N TYR A 48 5.07 -10.08 4.65
CA TYR A 48 5.02 -9.76 6.07
C TYR A 48 5.09 -8.25 6.35
N GLY A 49 4.83 -7.88 7.61
CA GLY A 49 4.52 -6.52 8.05
C GLY A 49 3.15 -6.47 8.72
N ASP A 50 2.98 -5.50 9.60
CA ASP A 50 1.69 -5.21 10.23
C ASP A 50 0.78 -4.39 9.30
N ASN A 51 1.35 -3.53 8.44
CA ASN A 51 0.61 -2.76 7.44
C ASN A 51 1.26 -2.87 6.06
N GLY A 52 0.45 -2.67 5.02
CA GLY A 52 0.89 -2.53 3.64
C GLY A 52 1.38 -1.11 3.35
N LEU A 53 0.53 -0.26 2.76
CA LEU A 53 0.83 1.18 2.69
C LEU A 53 0.43 1.83 4.01
N LYS A 54 1.36 2.53 4.64
CA LYS A 54 1.08 3.40 5.78
C LYS A 54 1.34 4.85 5.44
N ALA A 55 0.42 5.72 5.81
CA ALA A 55 0.55 7.17 5.64
C ALA A 55 -0.06 7.89 6.84
N VAL A 56 0.59 7.76 8.01
CA VAL A 56 0.07 8.33 9.27
C VAL A 56 0.78 9.61 9.72
N PHE A 57 1.70 10.13 8.91
CA PHE A 57 2.39 11.39 9.15
C PHE A 57 2.31 12.28 7.90
N GLY A 58 2.06 13.58 8.08
CA GLY A 58 1.99 14.54 6.98
C GLY A 58 3.36 14.72 6.30
N GLY A 59 3.39 15.08 5.02
CA GLY A 59 4.65 15.28 4.24
C GLY A 59 4.78 14.39 3.01
N HIS A 60 3.85 13.44 2.83
CA HIS A 60 4.08 12.24 2.04
C HIS A 60 3.31 12.33 0.69
N HIS A 61 4.00 12.04 -0.42
CA HIS A 61 3.37 11.79 -1.72
C HIS A 61 3.77 10.40 -2.17
N LEU A 62 3.05 9.41 -1.64
CA LEU A 62 3.42 8.01 -1.71
C LEU A 62 2.43 7.25 -2.59
N VAL A 63 2.92 6.54 -3.59
CA VAL A 63 2.07 5.73 -4.46
C VAL A 63 2.54 4.29 -4.40
N HIS A 64 1.67 3.38 -3.97
CA HIS A 64 1.87 1.94 -4.05
C HIS A 64 0.96 1.40 -5.14
N SER A 65 1.55 0.86 -6.20
CA SER A 65 0.78 0.33 -7.33
C SER A 65 1.33 -0.93 -7.95
N GLY A 66 0.47 -1.89 -8.28
CA GLY A 66 0.89 -3.13 -8.92
C GLY A 66 1.69 -4.07 -8.00
N ASN A 67 1.77 -3.79 -6.70
CA ASN A 67 2.50 -4.66 -5.77
C ASN A 67 1.64 -5.86 -5.37
N MET A 68 2.33 -6.93 -5.00
CA MET A 68 1.75 -8.09 -4.33
C MET A 68 2.16 -8.08 -2.86
N TYR A 69 1.21 -7.79 -1.97
CA TYR A 69 1.38 -7.87 -0.53
C TYR A 69 1.00 -9.25 -0.04
N LEU A 70 1.90 -9.90 0.68
CA LEU A 70 1.74 -11.26 1.17
C LEU A 70 1.75 -11.30 2.68
N PHE A 71 0.66 -11.76 3.27
CA PHE A 71 0.55 -12.02 4.71
C PHE A 71 0.83 -10.77 5.58
N VAL A 72 0.36 -9.61 5.16
CA VAL A 72 0.41 -8.39 5.99
C VAL A 72 -0.68 -8.41 7.08
N GLY A 73 -0.59 -7.57 8.11
CA GLY A 73 -1.69 -7.39 9.07
C GLY A 73 -2.91 -6.77 8.39
N THR A 74 -2.76 -5.58 7.82
CA THR A 74 -3.73 -4.90 6.94
C THR A 74 -3.08 -4.41 5.65
N CYS A 75 -3.86 -4.18 4.60
CA CYS A 75 -3.35 -3.79 3.29
C CYS A 75 -2.94 -2.32 3.20
N TYR A 76 -3.59 -1.46 3.96
CA TYR A 76 -3.29 -0.03 4.03
C TYR A 76 -3.84 0.58 5.32
N ASP A 77 -3.20 1.67 5.75
CA ASP A 77 -3.55 2.47 6.92
C ASP A 77 -3.25 3.95 6.63
N PHE A 78 -4.27 4.80 6.74
CA PHE A 78 -4.18 6.22 6.40
C PHE A 78 -4.55 7.09 7.59
N VAL A 79 -3.84 8.20 7.75
CA VAL A 79 -4.31 9.36 8.53
C VAL A 79 -4.36 10.58 7.61
N HIS A 80 -5.39 11.39 7.77
CA HIS A 80 -5.67 12.53 6.91
C HIS A 80 -4.77 13.72 7.21
N PHE A 81 -3.98 14.14 6.21
CA PHE A 81 -3.28 15.42 6.23
C PHE A 81 -3.58 16.20 4.95
N LYS A 82 -4.11 17.42 5.09
CA LYS A 82 -4.50 18.27 3.96
C LYS A 82 -3.30 18.54 3.05
N GLY A 83 -3.46 18.26 1.75
CA GLY A 83 -2.44 18.52 0.72
C GLY A 83 -1.49 17.35 0.41
N TYR A 84 -1.66 16.19 1.03
CA TYR A 84 -0.78 15.02 0.85
C TYR A 84 -1.49 13.86 0.16
N THR A 85 -0.90 13.34 -0.92
CA THR A 85 -1.58 12.36 -1.78
C THR A 85 -0.94 10.98 -1.64
N SER A 86 -1.47 10.15 -0.75
CA SER A 86 -1.09 8.73 -0.66
C SER A 86 -2.06 7.84 -1.45
N ARG A 87 -1.56 6.92 -2.26
CA ARG A 87 -2.37 6.08 -3.15
C ARG A 87 -2.02 4.61 -3.03
N PHE A 88 -3.03 3.76 -2.86
CA PHE A 88 -2.93 2.30 -2.87
C PHE A 88 -3.80 1.74 -3.99
N VAL A 89 -3.21 1.52 -5.17
CA VAL A 89 -3.99 1.28 -6.40
C VAL A 89 -3.49 0.10 -7.22
N ASN A 90 -4.41 -0.77 -7.67
CA ASN A 90 -4.05 -1.95 -8.48
C ASN A 90 -3.06 -2.91 -7.78
N ASN A 91 -3.14 -3.04 -6.45
CA ASN A 91 -2.33 -4.00 -5.71
C ASN A 91 -3.13 -5.29 -5.45
N SER A 92 -2.44 -6.42 -5.38
CA SER A 92 -2.97 -7.63 -4.76
C SER A 92 -2.53 -7.69 -3.31
N CYS A 93 -3.43 -7.96 -2.38
CA CYS A 93 -3.09 -7.98 -0.96
C CYS A 93 -3.72 -9.17 -0.23
N VAL A 94 -2.86 -10.00 0.35
CA VAL A 94 -3.22 -11.08 1.26
C VAL A 94 -2.94 -10.63 2.68
N PHE A 95 -3.97 -10.50 3.51
CA PHE A 95 -3.83 -10.04 4.89
C PHE A 95 -4.23 -11.13 5.90
N ARG A 96 -3.66 -11.08 7.11
CA ARG A 96 -3.71 -12.13 8.15
C ARG A 96 -4.78 -11.94 9.21
N THR A 97 -5.15 -10.71 9.51
CA THR A 97 -6.11 -10.40 10.57
C THR A 97 -7.49 -10.14 9.98
N SER A 98 -8.38 -9.51 10.73
CA SER A 98 -9.58 -8.91 10.14
C SER A 98 -9.20 -7.61 9.47
N TYR A 99 -9.87 -7.28 8.36
CA TYR A 99 -9.71 -5.98 7.73
C TYR A 99 -10.00 -4.83 8.72
N SER A 100 -8.95 -4.22 9.26
CA SER A 100 -8.99 -3.02 10.09
C SER A 100 -8.04 -1.99 9.47
N GLY A 101 -8.34 -1.52 8.25
CA GLY A 101 -7.76 -0.26 7.81
C GLY A 101 -8.23 0.81 8.80
N SER A 102 -7.36 1.22 9.71
CA SER A 102 -7.71 2.18 10.75
C SER A 102 -7.94 3.57 10.16
N SER A 103 -8.84 4.28 10.86
CA SER A 103 -9.27 5.66 10.71
C SER A 103 -9.96 6.06 9.39
N GLU A 104 -11.29 6.17 9.47
CA GLU A 104 -12.08 7.17 8.72
C GLU A 104 -12.48 6.86 7.26
N GLY A 105 -12.68 5.60 6.90
CA GLY A 105 -13.51 5.28 5.72
C GLY A 105 -12.95 5.77 4.38
N VAL A 106 -11.63 5.89 4.26
CA VAL A 106 -10.93 6.42 3.06
C VAL A 106 -10.89 5.38 1.96
N CYS A 107 -12.02 5.25 1.31
CA CYS A 107 -12.27 4.29 0.25
C CYS A 107 -12.55 4.99 -1.08
N ALA A 108 -12.88 6.28 -1.01
CA ALA A 108 -13.01 7.15 -2.15
C ALA A 108 -11.83 8.12 -2.20
N LEU A 109 -11.62 8.68 -3.40
CA LEU A 109 -10.87 9.92 -3.55
C LEU A 109 -11.49 10.96 -2.62
N ASP A 110 -10.86 11.24 -1.48
CA ASP A 110 -11.25 12.42 -0.72
C ASP A 110 -10.70 13.63 -1.50
N PRO A 111 -11.56 14.47 -2.09
CA PRO A 111 -11.09 15.60 -2.90
C PRO A 111 -10.33 16.65 -2.08
N LEU A 112 -10.44 16.63 -0.74
CA LEU A 112 -9.70 17.53 0.15
C LEU A 112 -8.29 17.02 0.46
N PHE A 113 -8.05 15.72 0.37
CA PHE A 113 -6.76 15.10 0.74
C PHE A 113 -6.04 14.44 -0.45
N GLY A 114 -6.76 13.99 -1.48
CA GLY A 114 -6.20 13.38 -2.70
C GLY A 114 -5.68 11.95 -2.52
N HIS A 115 -6.05 11.28 -1.42
CA HIS A 115 -5.82 9.85 -1.22
C HIS A 115 -6.63 9.01 -2.19
N ALA A 116 -6.13 7.85 -2.60
CA ALA A 116 -6.88 6.94 -3.46
C ALA A 116 -6.63 5.49 -3.11
N VAL A 117 -7.71 4.75 -2.84
CA VAL A 117 -7.72 3.29 -2.74
C VAL A 117 -8.65 2.78 -3.83
N GLN A 118 -8.11 2.10 -4.84
CA GLN A 118 -8.93 1.68 -5.97
C GLN A 118 -8.31 0.50 -6.74
N ALA A 119 -9.20 -0.33 -7.26
CA ALA A 119 -8.87 -1.45 -8.14
C ALA A 119 -7.92 -2.46 -7.48
N ASN A 120 -7.99 -2.63 -6.15
CA ASN A 120 -7.17 -3.63 -5.48
C ASN A 120 -7.88 -4.99 -5.49
N THR A 121 -7.09 -6.06 -5.40
CA THR A 121 -7.61 -7.41 -5.17
C THR A 121 -7.24 -7.82 -3.76
N LEU A 122 -8.25 -7.95 -2.89
CA LEU A 122 -8.05 -8.21 -1.47
C LEU A 122 -8.38 -9.65 -1.12
N PHE A 123 -7.52 -10.29 -0.33
CA PHE A 123 -7.67 -11.65 0.13
C PHE A 123 -7.54 -11.72 1.65
N GLY A 124 -8.58 -12.24 2.31
CA GLY A 124 -8.67 -12.29 3.77
C GLY A 124 -9.00 -13.69 4.30
N PRO A 125 -8.85 -13.88 5.62
CA PRO A 125 -9.10 -15.17 6.26
C PRO A 125 -10.60 -15.45 6.44
N ARG A 126 -11.46 -14.43 6.42
CA ARG A 126 -12.90 -14.57 6.67
C ARG A 126 -13.74 -14.23 5.44
N PRO A 127 -14.78 -15.02 5.13
CA PRO A 127 -15.70 -14.70 4.05
C PRO A 127 -16.56 -13.48 4.40
N GLY A 128 -16.86 -12.65 3.39
CA GLY A 128 -17.79 -11.52 3.54
C GLY A 128 -17.17 -10.22 4.07
N GLU A 129 -15.86 -10.21 4.36
CA GLU A 129 -15.14 -8.96 4.62
C GLU A 129 -15.17 -8.05 3.39
N LYS A 130 -15.16 -6.73 3.63
CA LYS A 130 -15.08 -5.71 2.59
C LYS A 130 -13.95 -4.76 2.94
N GLY A 131 -13.04 -4.54 2.00
CA GLY A 131 -12.03 -3.50 2.10
C GLY A 131 -12.43 -2.38 1.16
N CYS A 132 -12.88 -1.26 1.71
CA CYS A 132 -13.27 -0.10 0.91
C CYS A 132 -14.33 -0.33 -0.17
N GLY A 133 -15.34 -1.14 0.17
CA GLY A 133 -16.42 -1.51 -0.76
C GLY A 133 -16.00 -2.59 -1.76
N GLU A 134 -14.71 -2.87 -1.91
CA GLU A 134 -14.21 -4.00 -2.68
C GLU A 134 -14.46 -5.31 -1.91
N PRO A 135 -14.95 -6.35 -2.60
CA PRO A 135 -15.15 -7.65 -1.97
C PRO A 135 -13.81 -8.27 -1.59
N VAL A 136 -13.71 -8.79 -0.37
CA VAL A 136 -12.54 -9.59 0.04
C VAL A 136 -12.77 -11.05 -0.34
N ALA A 137 -11.90 -11.58 -1.19
CA ALA A 137 -11.88 -12.99 -1.54
C ALA A 137 -11.22 -13.84 -0.44
N ARG A 138 -11.45 -15.15 -0.44
CA ARG A 138 -10.69 -16.07 0.41
C ARG A 138 -9.23 -16.11 -0.03
N TRP A 139 -8.34 -16.41 0.91
CA TRP A 139 -6.93 -16.66 0.61
C TRP A 139 -6.74 -17.57 -0.61
N PRO A 140 -5.92 -17.14 -1.57
CA PRO A 140 -5.68 -17.92 -2.77
C PRO A 140 -4.83 -19.16 -2.45
N LYS A 141 -4.89 -20.16 -3.34
CA LYS A 141 -4.05 -21.36 -3.23
C LYS A 141 -2.57 -20.98 -3.39
N PRO A 142 -1.64 -21.67 -2.69
CA PRO A 142 -0.20 -21.38 -2.80
C PRO A 142 0.33 -21.33 -4.24
N GLY A 143 -0.10 -22.25 -5.11
CA GLY A 143 0.34 -22.25 -6.52
C GLY A 143 -0.06 -21.00 -7.30
N TRP A 144 -1.20 -20.38 -6.97
CA TRP A 144 -1.59 -19.11 -7.58
C TRP A 144 -0.71 -17.96 -7.08
N LEU A 145 -0.40 -17.94 -5.78
CA LEU A 145 0.48 -16.91 -5.19
C LEU A 145 1.86 -16.93 -5.84
N MET A 146 2.45 -18.12 -5.97
CA MET A 146 3.76 -18.28 -6.59
C MET A 146 3.75 -17.82 -8.05
N ALA A 147 2.75 -18.23 -8.83
CA ALA A 147 2.64 -17.83 -10.23
C ALA A 147 2.51 -16.31 -10.40
N GLN A 148 1.76 -15.63 -9.53
CA GLN A 148 1.63 -14.17 -9.57
C GLN A 148 2.93 -13.47 -9.17
N ALA A 149 3.59 -13.94 -8.11
CA ALA A 149 4.86 -13.39 -7.66
C ALA A 149 5.93 -13.52 -8.76
N GLU A 150 6.03 -14.69 -9.40
CA GLU A 150 6.93 -14.93 -10.53
C GLU A 150 6.61 -14.04 -11.72
N ALA A 151 5.33 -13.96 -12.12
CA ALA A 151 4.89 -13.12 -13.24
C ALA A 151 5.17 -11.63 -13.00
N LEU A 152 5.08 -11.17 -11.75
CA LEU A 152 5.38 -9.78 -11.41
C LEU A 152 6.87 -9.47 -11.50
N LEU A 153 7.71 -10.40 -11.04
CA LEU A 153 9.16 -10.22 -10.99
C LEU A 153 9.83 -10.46 -12.37
N ALA A 154 9.24 -11.29 -13.24
CA ALA A 154 9.79 -11.63 -14.55
C ALA A 154 9.68 -10.53 -15.62
N GLN A 155 8.86 -9.49 -15.42
CA GLN A 155 8.61 -8.43 -16.42
C GLN A 155 9.79 -7.47 -16.65
N GLY A 156 11.00 -7.79 -16.15
CA GLY A 156 12.17 -6.91 -16.20
C GLY A 156 13.48 -7.57 -16.63
N THR A 157 13.47 -8.80 -17.15
CA THR A 157 14.65 -9.47 -17.73
C THR A 157 14.69 -9.37 -19.23
#